data_AF-A0A3B9LTH8-F1
#
_entry.id   AF-A0A3B9LTH8-F1
#
_cell.length_a   1.000
_cell.length_b   1.000
_cell.length_c   1.000
_cell.angle_alpha   90.00
_cell.angle_beta   90.00
_cell.angle_gamma   90.00
#
_symmetry.space_group_name_H-M   'P 1'
#
loop_
_entity.id
_entity.type
_entity.pdbx_description
1 polymer ?
#
loop_
_entity_poly.entity_id
_entity_poly.type
_entity_poly.pdbx_seq_one_letter_code
_entity_poly.pdbx_strand_id
1 'polypeptide(L)'
;MTFDESKWVWMDGRVIPWHNATTHVSAHALHYGSGVFEGMRCYETTDGPAVFRLDAHLDRLYASAEIYGITIPYTREELAKGVNEIVRLNNFRSCY
;
A
#
# COMPACT_ATOMS: atom_id res chain seq x y z
N MET A 1 -14.61 -7.67 -8.34
CA MET A 1 -14.10 -6.31 -8.04
C MET A 1 -13.05 -6.04 -9.11
N THR A 2 -13.40 -5.30 -10.16
CA THR A 2 -12.44 -4.85 -11.17
C THR A 2 -11.85 -3.55 -10.66
N PHE A 3 -10.55 -3.54 -10.40
CA PHE A 3 -9.83 -2.31 -10.10
C PHE A 3 -9.55 -1.62 -11.43
N ASP A 4 -9.95 -0.36 -11.58
CA ASP A 4 -9.45 0.45 -12.68
C ASP A 4 -7.91 0.49 -12.57
N GLU A 5 -7.22 0.26 -13.68
CA GLU A 5 -5.75 0.22 -13.67
C GLU A 5 -5.22 1.57 -13.20
N SER A 6 -4.49 1.55 -12.08
CA SER A 6 -3.71 2.73 -11.67
C SER A 6 -2.54 2.89 -12.65
N LYS A 7 -1.96 4.08 -12.75
CA LYS A 7 -0.75 4.29 -13.57
C LYS A 7 0.49 3.73 -12.88
N TRP A 8 0.58 3.93 -11.56
CA TRP A 8 1.77 3.68 -10.76
C TRP A 8 1.45 2.87 -9.51
N VAL A 9 2.36 1.97 -9.15
CA VAL A 9 2.34 1.19 -7.91
C VAL A 9 3.67 1.39 -7.19
N TRP A 10 3.63 1.48 -5.87
CA TRP A 10 4.84 1.40 -5.05
C TRP A 10 5.08 -0.07 -4.73
N MET A 11 6.25 -0.59 -5.08
CA MET A 11 6.66 -1.97 -4.85
C MET A 11 8.13 -2.00 -4.45
N ASP A 12 8.41 -2.55 -3.28
CA ASP A 12 9.74 -2.77 -2.73
C ASP A 12 10.66 -1.53 -2.81
N GLY A 13 10.16 -0.38 -2.33
CA GLY A 13 10.93 0.87 -2.27
C GLY A 13 10.94 1.68 -3.56
N ARG A 14 10.23 1.24 -4.62
CA ARG A 14 10.25 1.88 -5.94
C ARG A 14 8.85 2.10 -6.48
N VAL A 15 8.67 3.21 -7.20
CA VAL A 15 7.47 3.43 -8.02
C VAL A 15 7.66 2.80 -9.39
N ILE A 16 6.76 1.91 -9.77
CA ILE A 16 6.77 1.18 -11.04
C ILE A 16 5.43 1.31 -11.77
N PRO A 17 5.40 1.17 -13.10
CA PRO A 17 4.14 1.05 -13.84
C PRO A 17 3.30 -0.11 -13.30
N TRP A 18 1.99 0.07 -13.22
CA TRP A 18 1.07 -0.94 -12.68
C TRP A 18 1.25 -2.33 -13.27
N HIS A 19 1.39 -2.42 -14.60
CA HIS A 19 1.56 -3.71 -15.29
C HIS A 19 2.88 -4.44 -14.96
N ASN A 20 3.85 -3.75 -14.34
CA ASN A 20 5.10 -4.35 -13.88
C ASN A 20 5.03 -4.86 -12.43
N ALA A 21 3.97 -4.51 -11.68
CA ALA A 21 3.74 -4.98 -10.31
C ALA A 21 3.29 -6.45 -10.32
N THR A 22 4.24 -7.34 -10.59
CA THR A 22 4.03 -8.77 -10.76
C THR A 22 4.78 -9.56 -9.69
N THR A 23 4.33 -10.78 -9.43
CA THR A 23 5.04 -11.74 -8.60
C THR A 23 5.09 -13.09 -9.31
N HIS A 24 6.05 -13.95 -8.95
CA HIS A 24 6.12 -15.28 -9.51
C HIS A 24 4.94 -16.13 -9.01
N VAL A 25 4.44 -17.06 -9.84
CA VAL A 25 3.32 -17.93 -9.48
C VAL A 25 3.60 -18.77 -8.23
N SER A 26 4.87 -19.06 -7.94
CA SER A 26 5.30 -19.80 -6.75
C SER A 26 5.49 -18.94 -5.49
N ALA A 27 5.01 -17.69 -5.47
CA ALA A 27 5.12 -16.83 -4.30
C ALA A 27 4.43 -17.50 -3.10
N HIS A 28 5.14 -17.57 -1.96
CA HIS A 28 4.66 -18.27 -0.77
C HIS A 28 3.29 -17.76 -0.29
N ALA A 29 3.06 -16.44 -0.38
CA ALA A 29 1.79 -15.80 -0.04
C ALA A 29 0.59 -16.34 -0.86
N LEU A 30 0.80 -16.72 -2.13
CA LEU A 30 -0.25 -17.26 -2.99
C LEU A 30 -0.64 -18.69 -2.61
N HIS A 31 0.32 -19.49 -2.14
CA HIS A 31 0.09 -20.90 -1.84
C HIS A 31 -0.31 -21.16 -0.39
N TYR A 32 0.14 -20.31 0.53
CA TYR A 32 0.02 -20.55 1.97
C TYR A 32 -0.65 -19.39 2.72
N GLY A 33 -1.13 -18.36 2.02
CA GLY A 33 -1.82 -17.22 2.63
C GLY A 33 -0.92 -16.37 3.54
N SER A 34 0.40 -16.51 3.44
CA SER A 34 1.35 -15.80 4.29
C SER A 34 1.52 -14.35 3.83
N GLY A 35 0.70 -13.46 4.36
CA GLY A 35 0.78 -12.03 4.08
C GLY A 35 -0.10 -11.23 5.01
N VAL A 36 0.21 -9.94 5.13
CA VAL A 36 -0.60 -8.96 5.84
C VAL A 36 -0.92 -7.82 4.89
N PHE A 37 -2.09 -7.21 5.03
CA PHE A 37 -2.51 -6.09 4.19
C PHE A 37 -3.31 -5.10 5.02
N GLU A 38 -3.48 -3.89 4.46
CA GLU A 38 -4.34 -2.86 5.00
C GLU A 38 -5.34 -2.39 3.94
N GLY A 39 -6.48 -1.91 4.43
CA GLY A 39 -7.44 -1.16 3.62
C GLY A 39 -7.47 0.27 4.12
N MET A 40 -6.98 1.20 3.31
CA MET A 40 -6.93 2.62 3.65
C MET A 40 -7.89 3.39 2.75
N ARG A 41 -8.30 4.60 3.14
CA ARG A 41 -9.15 5.41 2.26
C ARG A 41 -8.62 6.83 2.18
N CYS A 42 -8.45 7.30 0.95
CA CYS A 42 -8.19 8.69 0.64
C CYS A 42 -9.50 9.40 0.29
N TYR A 43 -9.70 10.57 0.87
CA TYR A 43 -10.84 11.44 0.61
C TYR A 43 -10.38 12.76 0.00
N GLU A 44 -11.18 13.30 -0.92
CA GLU A 44 -11.01 14.68 -1.37
C GLU A 44 -11.46 15.59 -0.22
N THR A 45 -10.56 16.47 0.24
CA THR A 45 -10.84 17.48 1.26
C THR A 45 -10.72 18.88 0.65
N THR A 46 -11.04 19.91 1.43
CA THR A 46 -10.88 21.32 1.01
C THR A 46 -9.42 21.68 0.70
N ASP A 47 -8.46 20.98 1.31
CA ASP A 47 -7.02 21.23 1.16
C ASP A 47 -6.34 20.21 0.22
N GLY A 48 -7.13 19.36 -0.44
CA GLY A 48 -6.66 18.31 -1.33
C GLY A 48 -6.89 16.90 -0.80
N PRO A 49 -6.39 15.86 -1.50
CA PRO A 49 -6.60 14.46 -1.13
C PRO A 49 -5.86 14.13 0.17
N ALA A 50 -6.54 13.48 1.13
CA ALA A 50 -5.95 13.07 2.41
C ALA A 50 -6.34 11.63 2.78
N VAL A 51 -5.36 10.85 3.24
CA VAL A 51 -5.57 9.49 3.74
C VAL A 51 -6.05 9.53 5.18
N PHE A 52 -7.23 8.99 5.44
CA PHE A 52 -7.82 9.01 6.77
C PHE A 52 -7.10 8.04 7.71
N ARG A 53 -6.55 8.57 8.82
CA ARG A 53 -5.88 7.82 9.89
C ARG A 53 -4.70 6.94 9.43
N LEU A 54 -3.89 7.44 8.50
CA LEU A 54 -2.74 6.73 7.94
C LEU A 54 -1.85 6.05 9.01
N ASP A 55 -1.45 6.79 10.05
CA ASP A 55 -0.57 6.26 11.10
C ASP A 55 -1.18 5.07 11.83
N ALA A 56 -2.48 5.12 12.14
CA ALA A 56 -3.18 4.03 12.82
C ALA A 56 -3.32 2.78 11.94
N HIS A 57 -3.45 2.96 10.62
CA HIS A 57 -3.43 1.84 9.67
C HIS A 57 -2.04 1.21 9.59
N LEU A 58 -0.99 2.03 9.52
CA LEU A 58 0.39 1.52 9.52
C LEU A 58 0.72 0.79 10.83
N ASP A 59 0.34 1.33 11.99
CA ASP A 59 0.53 0.64 13.27
C ASP A 59 -0.11 -0.75 13.27
N ARG A 60 -1.32 -0.88 12.72
CA ARG A 60 -2.01 -2.17 12.59
C ARG A 60 -1.32 -3.11 11.59
N LEU A 61 -0.77 -2.59 10.49
CA LEU A 61 0.04 -3.36 9.54
C LEU A 61 1.27 -3.97 10.22
N TYR A 62 2.03 -3.17 10.98
CA TYR A 62 3.21 -3.66 11.72
C TYR A 62 2.82 -4.66 12.82
N ALA A 63 1.75 -4.38 13.57
CA ALA A 63 1.26 -5.32 14.58
C ALA A 63 0.83 -6.67 13.97
N SER A 64 0.21 -6.64 12.79
CA SER A 64 -0.16 -7.86 12.05
C SER A 64 1.08 -8.62 11.57
N ALA A 65 2.08 -7.92 11.05
CA ALA A 65 3.34 -8.52 10.62
C ALA A 65 4.09 -9.17 11.80
N GLU A 66 4.12 -8.51 12.96
CA GLU A 66 4.75 -9.00 14.18
C GLU A 66 4.14 -10.33 14.65
N ILE A 67 2.80 -10.46 14.64
CA ILE A 67 2.09 -11.70 15.00
C ILE A 67 2.54 -12.89 14.12
N TYR A 68 2.79 -12.65 12.84
CA TYR A 68 3.25 -13.66 11.89
C TYR A 68 4.79 -13.82 11.84
N GLY A 69 5.55 -13.02 12.60
CA GLY A 69 7.01 -13.00 12.51
C GLY A 69 7.55 -12.46 11.18
N ILE A 70 6.76 -11.66 10.45
CA ILE A 70 7.16 -11.03 9.19
C ILE A 70 7.96 -9.76 9.50
N THR A 71 9.20 -9.69 9.01
CA THR A 71 10.00 -8.46 9.08
C THR A 71 9.66 -7.56 7.90
N ILE A 72 9.12 -6.37 8.18
CA ILE A 72 8.92 -5.32 7.17
C ILE A 72 10.24 -4.54 7.05
N PRO A 73 10.90 -4.49 5.87
CA PRO A 73 12.22 -3.87 5.71
C PRO A 73 12.15 -2.35 5.47
N TYR A 74 11.10 -1.69 5.98
CA TYR A 74 10.84 -0.26 5.82
C TYR A 74 10.39 0.33 7.15
N THR A 75 10.64 1.60 7.39
CA THR A 75 10.06 2.32 8.53
C THR A 75 8.62 2.75 8.26
N ARG A 76 7.88 3.07 9.33
CA ARG A 76 6.51 3.60 9.22
C ARG A 76 6.49 4.87 8.36
N GLU A 77 7.48 5.74 8.55
CA GLU A 77 7.61 7.00 7.82
C GLU A 77 7.89 6.78 6.33
N GLU A 78 8.69 5.76 5.98
CA GLU A 78 8.94 5.39 4.58
C GLU A 78 7.66 4.88 3.90
N LEU A 79 6.91 4.00 4.57
CA LEU A 79 5.63 3.52 4.05
C LEU A 79 4.58 4.63 3.96
N ALA A 80 4.50 5.51 4.96
CA ALA A 80 3.60 6.67 4.93
C ALA A 80 3.91 7.59 3.74
N LYS A 81 5.20 7.83 3.45
CA LYS A 81 5.62 8.58 2.26
C LYS A 81 5.22 7.86 0.98
N GLY A 82 5.46 6.54 0.89
CA GLY A 82 5.08 5.73 -0.28
C GLY A 82 3.57 5.77 -0.58
N VAL A 83 2.73 5.66 0.46
CA VAL A 83 1.26 5.75 0.30
C VAL A 83 0.86 7.12 -0.26
N ASN A 84 1.34 8.21 0.34
CA ASN A 84 1.02 9.57 -0.12
C ASN A 84 1.59 9.85 -1.52
N GLU A 85 2.76 9.30 -1.85
CA GLU A 85 3.36 9.43 -3.17
C GLU A 85 2.50 8.76 -4.25
N ILE A 86 1.94 7.58 -4.00
CA ILE A 86 1.08 6.87 -4.96
C ILE A 86 -0.25 7.57 -5.18
N VAL A 87 -0.88 8.12 -4.13
CA VAL A 87 -2.06 8.97 -4.27
C VAL A 87 -1.77 10.15 -5.21
N ARG A 88 -0.63 10.83 -4.99
CA ARG A 88 -0.20 11.97 -5.79
C ARG A 88 0.12 11.60 -7.25
N LEU A 89 0.96 10.59 -7.47
CA LEU A 89 1.45 10.23 -8.81
C LEU A 89 0.33 9.69 -9.72
N ASN A 90 -0.68 9.06 -9.13
CA ASN A 90 -1.86 8.61 -9.87
C ASN A 90 -2.91 9.71 -10.07
N ASN A 91 -2.71 10.91 -9.49
CA ASN A 91 -3.68 12.01 -9.49
C ASN A 91 -5.05 11.63 -8.89
N PHE A 92 -5.04 10.81 -7.84
CA PHE A 92 -6.27 10.41 -7.18
C PHE A 92 -6.80 11.54 -6.30
N ARG A 93 -8.10 11.84 -6.46
CA ARG A 93 -8.83 12.74 -5.57
C ARG A 93 -9.47 11.99 -4.41
N SER A 94 -9.93 10.77 -4.65
CA SER A 94 -10.43 9.84 -3.66
C SER A 94 -10.18 8.41 -4.15
N CYS A 95 -9.74 7.53 -3.27
CA CYS A 95 -9.42 6.13 -3.61
C CYS A 95 -9.42 5.24 -2.36
N TYR A 96 -9.38 3.93 -2.57
CA TYR A 96 -9.11 2.92 -1.55
C TYR A 96 -7.71 2.33 -1.80
#